data_AF-A0A0R1X8V6-F1
#
_entry.id   AF-A0A0R1X8V6-F1
#
_cell.length_a   1.000
_cell.length_b   1.000
_cell.length_c   1.000
_cell.angle_alpha   90.00
_cell.angle_beta   90.00
_cell.angle_gamma   90.00
#
_symmetry.space_group_name_H-M   'P 1'
#
loop_
_entity.id
_entity.type
_entity.pdbx_description
1 polymer ?
#
loop_
_entity_poly.entity_id
_entity_poly.type
_entity_poly.pdbx_seq_one_letter_code
_entity_poly.pdbx_strand_id
1 'polypeptide(L)' 'MNQLDESTVTPNLFMVGPEVTHEGVILRYIYKYRRRFAVVAAEIAQREGITPNAKALAVYQANHMYLTDLADCAVDCVC' A
#
# COMPACT_ATOMS: atom_id res chain seq x y z
N MET A 1 -10.90 2.02 7.44
CA MET A 1 -9.94 2.36 6.37
C MET A 1 -10.27 1.50 5.17
N ASN A 2 -10.17 2.02 3.95
CA ASN A 2 -10.44 1.26 2.72
C ASN A 2 -9.18 0.48 2.26
N GLN A 3 -9.29 -0.20 1.12
CA GLN A 3 -8.19 -1.00 0.53
C GLN A 3 -6.98 -0.17 0.07
N LEU A 4 -7.09 1.16 0.00
CA LEU A 4 -6.03 2.10 -0.42
C LEU A 4 -5.42 2.86 0.76
N ASP A 5 -5.64 2.38 1.97
CA ASP A 5 -5.17 3.01 3.21
C ASP A 5 -5.86 4.35 3.55
N GLU A 6 -6.99 4.66 2.92
CA GLU A 6 -7.73 5.91 3.16
C GLU A 6 -8.76 5.78 4.29
N SER A 7 -8.92 6.86 5.04
CA SER A 7 -9.99 7.00 6.03
C SER A 7 -11.36 6.89 5.37
N THR A 8 -12.25 6.13 6.01
CA THR A 8 -13.66 5.98 5.58
C THR A 8 -14.56 7.11 6.10
N VAL A 9 -14.00 8.02 6.91
CA VAL A 9 -14.72 9.16 7.52
C VAL A 9 -14.28 10.48 6.88
N THR A 10 -12.99 10.61 6.57
CA THR A 10 -12.40 11.85 6.05
C THR A 10 -11.74 11.55 4.69
N PRO A 11 -12.24 12.11 3.57
CA PRO A 11 -11.62 11.90 2.26
C PRO A 11 -10.22 12.52 2.21
N ASN A 12 -9.33 11.96 1.40
CA ASN A 12 -7.93 12.36 1.22
C ASN A 12 -7.06 12.26 2.48
N LEU A 13 -7.52 11.56 3.52
CA LEU A 13 -6.73 11.24 4.69
C LEU A 13 -6.26 9.79 4.61
N PHE A 14 -4.95 9.57 4.52
CA PHE A 14 -4.35 8.24 4.40
C PHE A 14 -3.56 7.86 5.66
N MET A 15 -3.58 6.59 6.02
CA MET A 15 -2.82 6.05 7.16
C MET A 15 -1.67 5.17 6.65
N VAL A 16 -0.45 5.45 7.07
CA VAL A 16 0.73 4.67 6.70
C VAL A 16 1.56 4.31 7.92
N GLY A 17 2.26 3.17 7.88
CA GLY A 17 3.18 2.76 8.93
C GLY A 17 2.80 1.44 9.61
N PRO A 18 3.43 1.13 10.76
CA PRO A 18 3.34 -0.18 11.41
C PRO A 18 1.97 -0.48 12.03
N GLU A 19 1.16 0.56 12.26
CA GLU A 19 -0.20 0.46 12.83
C GLU A 19 -1.27 0.17 11.77
N VAL A 20 -0.90 0.19 10.48
CA VAL A 20 -1.82 -0.14 9.39
C VAL A 20 -2.24 -1.60 9.50
N THR A 21 -3.55 -1.81 9.49
CA THR A 21 -4.17 -3.14 9.58
C THR A 21 -5.08 -3.36 8.38
N HIS A 22 -4.93 -4.54 7.75
CA HIS A 22 -5.78 -5.00 6.65
C HIS A 22 -6.20 -6.42 6.93
N GLU A 23 -7.51 -6.70 6.89
CA GLU A 23 -8.05 -8.07 7.00
C GLU A 23 -7.51 -8.85 8.23
N GLY A 24 -7.25 -8.15 9.33
CA GLY A 24 -6.69 -8.73 10.57
C GLY A 24 -5.16 -8.87 10.59
N VAL A 25 -4.46 -8.57 9.49
CA VAL A 25 -3.01 -8.54 9.39
C VAL A 25 -2.48 -7.15 9.75
N ILE A 26 -1.70 -7.08 10.83
CA ILE A 26 -0.97 -5.87 11.22
C ILE A 26 0.35 -5.79 10.46
N LEU A 27 0.59 -4.69 9.75
CA LEU A 27 1.83 -4.46 8.99
C LEU A 27 2.99 -4.02 9.88
N ARG A 28 3.24 -4.71 11.00
CA ARG A 28 4.22 -4.28 12.04
C ARG A 28 5.68 -4.21 11.58
N TYR A 29 6.02 -4.87 10.48
CA TYR A 29 7.39 -4.97 9.99
C TYR A 29 7.67 -3.95 8.90
N ILE A 30 8.86 -3.34 8.93
CA ILE A 30 9.32 -2.34 7.96
C ILE A 30 9.11 -2.81 6.52
N TYR A 31 9.52 -4.04 6.22
CA TYR A 31 9.41 -4.59 4.87
C TYR A 31 7.95 -4.84 4.43
N LYS A 32 6.99 -4.89 5.36
CA LYS A 32 5.56 -5.05 5.07
C LYS A 32 4.91 -3.69 4.80
N TYR A 33 4.93 -2.76 5.76
CA TYR A 33 4.23 -1.47 5.59
C TYR A 33 4.86 -0.60 4.49
N ARG A 34 6.18 -0.71 4.24
CA ARG A 34 6.84 0.08 3.18
C ARG A 34 6.33 -0.24 1.77
N ARG A 35 5.69 -1.39 1.57
CA ARG A 35 5.14 -1.82 0.28
C ARG A 35 3.88 -1.03 -0.11
N ARG A 36 3.31 -0.27 0.83
CA ARG A 36 2.09 0.53 0.64
C ARG A 36 2.37 1.98 0.23
N PHE A 37 3.57 2.50 0.47
CA PHE A 37 3.90 3.91 0.18
C PHE A 37 3.66 4.29 -1.28
N ALA A 38 4.11 3.45 -2.22
CA ALA A 38 3.94 3.73 -3.64
C ALA A 38 2.48 3.57 -4.10
N VAL A 39 1.66 2.79 -3.39
CA VAL A 39 0.21 2.65 -3.67
C VAL A 39 -0.52 3.93 -3.30
N VAL A 40 -0.30 4.43 -2.08
CA VAL A 40 -0.89 5.70 -1.61
C VAL A 40 -0.43 6.87 -2.49
N ALA A 41 0.86 6.92 -2.85
CA ALA A 41 1.37 7.96 -3.73
C ALA A 41 0.75 7.92 -5.14
N ALA A 42 0.52 6.72 -5.69
CA ALA A 42 -0.15 6.57 -6.99
C ALA A 42 -1.61 7.04 -6.94
N GLU A 43 -2.33 6.71 -5.86
CA GLU A 43 -3.72 7.15 -5.64
C GLU A 43 -3.82 8.67 -5.54
N ILE A 44 -2.92 9.31 -4.76
CA ILE A 44 -2.87 10.77 -4.65
C ILE A 44 -2.60 11.41 -6.02
N ALA A 45 -1.60 10.91 -6.75
CA ALA A 45 -1.27 11.43 -8.07
C ALA A 45 -2.46 11.32 -9.05
N GLN A 46 -3.16 10.19 -9.06
CA GLN A 46 -4.33 9.97 -9.89
C GLN A 46 -5.46 10.97 -9.56
N ARG A 47 -5.72 11.25 -8.27
CA ARG A 47 -6.73 12.24 -7.85
C ARG A 47 -6.40 13.67 -8.25
N GLU A 48 -5.12 14.02 -8.22
CA GLU A 48 -4.63 15.34 -8.64
C GLU A 48 -4.50 15.47 -10.17
N GLY A 49 -4.88 14.43 -10.94
CA GLY A 49 -4.74 14.42 -12.41
C GLY A 49 -3.29 14.34 -12.88
N ILE A 50 -2.37 13.91 -12.02
CA ILE A 50 -0.95 13.73 -12.31
C ILE A 50 -0.71 12.30 -12.74
N THR A 51 -0.17 12.11 -13.94
CA THR A 51 0.24 10.78 -14.40
C THR A 51 1.41 10.27 -13.54
N PRO A 52 1.25 9.14 -12.81
CA PRO A 52 2.33 8.59 -12.00
C PRO A 52 3.55 8.24 -12.86
N ASN A 53 4.75 8.48 -12.33
CA ASN A 53 5.98 8.15 -13.04
C ASN A 53 6.13 6.62 -13.16
N ALA A 54 5.85 6.09 -14.35
CA ALA A 54 5.91 4.66 -14.63
C ALA A 54 7.30 4.04 -14.35
N LYS A 55 8.39 4.78 -14.59
CA LYS A 55 9.75 4.30 -14.28
C LYS A 55 9.96 4.16 -12.77
N ALA A 56 9.47 5.12 -12.00
CA ALA A 56 9.53 5.04 -10.54
C ALA A 56 8.69 3.87 -10.03
N LEU A 57 7.45 3.72 -10.48
CA LEU A 57 6.59 2.59 -10.10
C LEU A 57 7.20 1.23 -10.44
N ALA A 58 7.83 1.10 -11.61
CA ALA A 58 8.53 -0.13 -11.98
C ALA A 58 9.67 -0.47 -11.00
N VAL A 59 10.41 0.53 -10.50
CA VAL A 59 11.44 0.32 -9.46
C VAL A 59 10.79 -0.19 -8.17
N TYR A 60 9.68 0.41 -7.71
CA TYR A 60 8.99 -0.07 -6.51
C TYR A 60 8.45 -1.49 -6.68
N GLN A 61 7.89 -1.82 -7.84
CA GLN A 61 7.42 -3.18 -8.16
C GLN A 61 8.58 -4.19 -8.15
N ALA A 62 9.67 -3.89 -8.86
CA ALA A 62 10.85 -4.76 -8.93
C ALA A 62 11.52 -5.01 -7.57
N ASN A 63 11.37 -4.07 -6.62
CA ASN A 63 11.89 -4.21 -5.26
C ASN A 63 10.87 -4.77 -4.25
N HIS A 64 9.75 -5.34 -4.73
CA HIS A 64 8.65 -5.84 -3.91
C HIS A 64 8.02 -4.79 -2.98
N MET A 65 8.11 -3.50 -3.33
CA MET A 65 7.62 -2.35 -2.57
C MET A 65 6.34 -1.72 -3.14
N TYR A 66 5.59 -2.47 -3.96
CA TYR A 66 4.30 -2.04 -4.52
C TYR A 66 3.27 -3.16 -4.32
N LEU A 67 2.54 -3.10 -3.21
CA LEU A 67 1.56 -4.12 -2.82
C LEU A 67 0.13 -3.61 -3.06
N THR A 68 -0.43 -3.88 -4.24
CA THR A 68 -1.79 -3.49 -4.61
C THR A 68 -2.85 -4.49 -4.14
N ASP A 69 -2.50 -5.78 -4.13
CA ASP A 69 -3.38 -6.85 -3.67
C ASP A 69 -2.98 -7.28 -2.25
N LEU A 70 -3.94 -7.22 -1.33
CA LEU A 70 -3.75 -7.56 0.08
C LEU A 70 -4.10 -9.01 0.39
N ALA A 71 -4.73 -9.73 -0.55
CA ALA A 71 -5.12 -11.14 -0.39
C ALA A 71 -3.91 -12.05 -0.15
N ASP A 72 -2.73 -11.68 -0.66
CA ASP A 72 -1.49 -12.47 -0.61
C ASP A 72 -0.63 -12.17 0.64
N CYS A 73 -1.22 -11.57 1.68
CA CYS A 73 -0.52 -11.33 2.96
C CYS A 73 -0.50 -12.55 3.90
N ALA A 74 -1.26 -13.61 3.57
CA ALA A 74 -1.23 -14.87 4.28
C ALA A 74 0.03 -15.65 3.87
N VAL A 75 0.99 -15.75 4.79
CA VAL A 75 2.15 -16.63 4.59
C VAL A 75 1.71 -18.05 4.96
N ASP A 76 1.14 -18.77 4.01
CA ASP A 76 0.87 -20.20 4.16
C ASP A 76 2.12 -20.99 3.72
N CYS A 77 3.00 -21.27 4.67
CA CYS A 77 4.07 -22.24 4.46
C CYS A 77 3.45 -23.64 4.47
N VAL A 78 3.32 -24.25 3.30
CA VAL A 78 3.06 -25.68 3.19
C VAL A 78 4.38 -26.42 3.46
N CYS A 79 4.36 -27.34 4.42
CA CYS A 79 5.51 -28.15 4.82
C CYS A 79 5.82 -29.27 3.81
#